data_AF-A0A512MFG7-F1
#
_entry.id   AF-A0A512MFG7-F1
#
_cell.length_a   1.000
_cell.length_b   1.000
_cell.length_c   1.000
_cell.angle_alpha   90.00
_cell.angle_beta   90.00
_cell.angle_gamma   90.00
#
_symmetry.space_group_name_H-M   'P 1'
#
loop_
_entity.id
_entity.type
_entity.pdbx_description
1 polymer ?
#
loop_
_entity_poly.entity_id
_entity_poly.type
_entity_poly.pdbx_seq_one_letter_code
_entity_poly.pdbx_strand_id
1 'polypeptide(L)'
;MLIVVAIIGALSAVVISFYGRYHRDVVLRVRDQRNAQEITSLTMGANAAGAEVIAPDDMEQTILNLIEGRNGKVGAFKGHHFGLSKLTAEEIAGAMRYLRWHAGFPSYVPEGVPAVDAGN
;
A
#
# COMPACT_ATOMS: atom_id res chain seq x y z
N MET A 1 43.99 -23.84 -11.38
CA MET A 1 43.43 -23.21 -10.17
C MET A 1 42.80 -21.84 -10.43
N LEU A 2 43.43 -20.94 -11.21
CA LEU A 2 42.81 -19.64 -11.57
C LEU A 2 41.49 -19.77 -12.36
N ILE A 3 41.39 -20.74 -13.27
CA ILE A 3 40.16 -21.01 -14.03
C ILE A 3 38.97 -21.38 -13.13
N VAL A 4 39.23 -22.10 -12.03
CA VAL A 4 38.19 -22.51 -11.07
C VAL A 4 37.69 -21.30 -10.28
N VAL A 5 38.61 -20.43 -9.85
CA VAL A 5 38.26 -19.17 -9.16
C VAL A 5 37.44 -18.25 -10.07
N ALA A 6 37.80 -18.16 -11.35
CA ALA A 6 37.05 -17.36 -12.33
C ALA A 6 35.62 -17.89 -12.56
N ILE A 7 35.45 -19.21 -12.64
CA ILE A 7 34.13 -19.84 -12.80
C ILE A 7 33.26 -19.62 -11.55
N ILE A 8 33.82 -19.81 -10.35
CA ILE A 8 33.10 -19.58 -9.09
C ILE A 8 32.71 -18.11 -8.94
N GLY A 9 33.60 -17.17 -9.31
CA GLY A 9 33.31 -15.74 -9.29
C GLY A 9 32.19 -15.35 -10.26
N ALA A 10 32.21 -15.88 -11.48
CA ALA A 10 31.17 -15.63 -12.48
C ALA A 10 29.79 -16.17 -12.03
N LEU A 11 29.75 -17.38 -11.47
CA LEU A 11 28.50 -17.95 -10.93
C LEU A 11 27.98 -17.15 -9.73
N SER A 12 28.87 -16.70 -8.85
CA SER A 12 28.50 -15.88 -7.67
C SER A 12 27.91 -14.53 -8.08
N ALA A 13 28.46 -13.89 -9.12
CA ALA A 13 27.94 -12.61 -9.63
C ALA A 13 26.50 -12.71 -10.17
N VAL A 14 26.17 -13.82 -10.84
CA VAL A 14 24.82 -14.09 -11.33
C VAL A 14 23.85 -14.35 -10.18
N VAL A 15 24.27 -15.13 -9.17
CA VAL A 15 23.45 -15.44 -8.00
C VAL A 15 23.14 -14.18 -7.18
N ILE A 16 24.12 -13.32 -6.93
CA ILE A 16 23.92 -12.04 -6.21
C ILE A 16 22.95 -11.13 -6.97
N SER A 17 23.06 -11.07 -8.29
CA SER A 17 22.17 -10.26 -9.13
C SER A 17 20.72 -10.76 -9.09
N PHE A 18 20.51 -12.07 -8.99
CA PHE A 18 19.19 -12.67 -8.78
C PHE A 18 18.62 -12.38 -7.38
N TYR A 19 19.45 -12.48 -6.34
CA TYR A 19 19.05 -12.14 -4.97
C TYR A 19 18.63 -10.68 -4.82
N GLY A 20 19.37 -9.74 -5.42
CA GLY A 20 19.04 -8.31 -5.37
C GLY A 20 17.68 -7.98 -5.99
N ARG A 21 17.32 -8.64 -7.10
CA ARG A 21 16.02 -8.42 -7.77
C ARG A 21 14.86 -9.06 -6.99
N TYR A 22 15.04 -10.27 -6.47
CA TYR A 22 14.01 -10.96 -5.68
C TYR A 22 13.72 -10.24 -4.35
N HIS A 23 14.77 -9.74 -3.67
CA HIS A 23 14.58 -8.94 -2.45
C HIS A 23 13.84 -7.64 -2.73
N ARG A 24 14.14 -6.97 -3.84
CA ARG A 24 13.43 -5.73 -4.22
C ARG A 24 11.94 -5.99 -4.42
N ASP A 25 11.56 -7.04 -5.15
CA ASP A 25 10.16 -7.35 -5.43
C ASP A 25 9.39 -7.74 -4.16
N VAL A 26 10.03 -8.47 -3.24
CA VAL A 26 9.45 -8.80 -1.93
C VAL A 26 9.30 -7.55 -1.07
N VAL A 27 10.30 -6.66 -1.04
CA VAL A 27 10.24 -5.41 -0.27
C VAL A 27 9.13 -4.50 -0.79
N LEU A 28 9.01 -4.34 -2.12
CA LEU A 28 7.93 -3.57 -2.73
C LEU A 28 6.57 -4.16 -2.38
N ARG A 29 6.40 -5.49 -2.51
CA ARG A 29 5.16 -6.17 -2.13
C ARG A 29 4.78 -5.93 -0.68
N VAL A 30 5.70 -6.11 0.25
CA VAL A 30 5.45 -5.94 1.70
C VAL A 30 5.10 -4.49 2.01
N ARG A 31 5.79 -3.53 1.38
CA ARG A 31 5.48 -2.10 1.52
C ARG A 31 4.05 -1.81 1.02
N ASP A 32 3.72 -2.28 -0.17
CA ASP A 32 2.42 -2.01 -0.79
C ASP A 32 1.27 -2.63 0.03
N GLN A 33 1.46 -3.86 0.55
CA GLN A 33 0.53 -4.50 1.48
C GLN A 33 0.38 -3.73 2.79
N ARG A 34 1.48 -3.25 3.37
CA ARG A 34 1.46 -2.44 4.59
C ARG A 34 0.70 -1.14 4.38
N ASN A 35 0.95 -0.45 3.26
CA ASN A 35 0.26 0.78 2.91
C ASN A 35 -1.25 0.54 2.76
N ALA A 36 -1.66 -0.56 2.12
CA ALA A 36 -3.07 -0.94 2.00
C ALA A 36 -3.73 -1.21 3.37
N GLN A 37 -3.03 -1.87 4.29
CA GLN A 37 -3.52 -2.08 5.66
C GLN A 37 -3.67 -0.75 6.42
N GLU A 38 -2.70 0.15 6.28
CA GLU A 38 -2.74 1.47 6.92
C GLU A 38 -3.90 2.31 6.38
N ILE A 39 -4.08 2.35 5.06
CA ILE A 39 -5.23 3.00 4.39
C ILE A 39 -6.56 2.47 4.94
N THR A 40 -6.71 1.15 5.00
CA THR A 40 -7.95 0.51 5.47
C THR A 40 -8.24 0.88 6.93
N SER A 41 -7.25 0.70 7.81
CA SER A 41 -7.41 0.98 9.25
C SER A 41 -7.67 2.46 9.54
N LEU A 42 -6.96 3.36 8.86
CA LEU A 42 -7.12 4.79 9.04
C LEU A 42 -8.48 5.26 8.50
N THR A 43 -8.93 4.71 7.36
CA THR A 43 -10.25 5.02 6.80
C THR A 43 -11.37 4.66 7.78
N MET A 44 -11.31 3.47 8.39
CA MET A 44 -12.29 3.06 9.39
C MET A 44 -12.27 3.98 10.63
N GLY A 45 -11.08 4.31 11.14
CA GLY A 45 -10.93 5.23 12.27
C GLY A 45 -11.44 6.64 11.97
N ALA A 46 -11.08 7.18 10.81
CA ALA A 46 -11.51 8.48 10.33
C ALA A 46 -13.03 8.53 10.16
N ASN A 47 -13.64 7.52 9.54
CA ASN A 47 -15.08 7.43 9.38
C ASN A 47 -15.81 7.35 10.73
N ALA A 48 -15.32 6.54 11.66
CA ALA A 48 -15.89 6.46 13.02
C ALA A 48 -15.79 7.81 13.77
N ALA A 49 -14.76 8.61 13.49
CA ALA A 49 -14.59 9.96 14.01
C ALA A 49 -15.38 11.04 13.24
N GLY A 50 -16.12 10.66 12.18
CA GLY A 50 -16.83 11.59 11.30
C GLY A 50 -15.91 12.48 10.47
N ALA A 51 -14.67 12.05 10.24
CA ALA A 51 -13.78 12.69 9.29
C ALA A 51 -14.17 12.25 7.86
N GLU A 52 -14.53 13.21 7.02
CA GLU A 52 -14.96 12.99 5.63
C GLU A 52 -13.77 12.66 4.73
N VAL A 53 -13.27 11.42 4.83
CA VAL A 53 -12.14 10.92 4.04
C VAL A 53 -12.59 10.07 2.84
N ILE A 54 -13.74 9.41 2.94
CA ILE A 54 -14.24 8.49 1.91
C ILE A 54 -14.85 9.28 0.76
N ALA A 55 -14.28 9.09 -0.43
CA ALA A 55 -14.91 9.43 -1.70
C ALA A 55 -15.53 8.13 -2.25
N PRO A 56 -16.88 8.01 -2.29
CA PRO A 56 -17.54 6.79 -2.74
C PRO A 56 -17.08 6.37 -4.14
N ASP A 57 -16.78 5.08 -4.31
CA ASP A 57 -16.30 4.46 -5.55
C ASP A 57 -14.98 5.02 -6.11
N ASP A 58 -14.40 6.05 -5.49
CA ASP A 58 -13.12 6.63 -5.87
C ASP A 58 -12.05 6.35 -4.81
N MET A 59 -11.33 5.25 -5.02
CA MET A 59 -10.32 4.78 -4.09
C MET A 59 -9.09 5.68 -4.08
N GLU A 60 -8.71 6.21 -5.24
CA GLU A 60 -7.59 7.13 -5.36
C GLU A 60 -7.89 8.42 -4.61
N GLN A 61 -9.06 9.02 -4.83
CA GLN A 61 -9.48 10.22 -4.11
C GLN A 61 -9.62 9.97 -2.61
N THR A 62 -10.09 8.79 -2.20
CA THR A 62 -10.12 8.41 -0.77
C THR A 62 -8.72 8.41 -0.17
N ILE A 63 -7.73 7.86 -0.87
CA ILE A 63 -6.31 7.87 -0.43
C ILE A 63 -5.76 9.30 -0.42
N LEU A 64 -6.06 10.12 -1.42
CA LEU A 64 -5.65 11.52 -1.47
C LEU A 64 -6.22 12.33 -0.29
N ASN A 65 -7.50 12.12 0.05
CA ASN A 65 -8.12 12.74 1.21
C ASN A 65 -7.42 12.34 2.53
N LEU A 66 -6.94 11.09 2.63
CA LEU A 66 -6.14 10.64 3.77
C LEU A 66 -4.73 11.24 3.78
N ILE A 67 -4.11 11.45 2.61
CA ILE A 67 -2.79 12.09 2.52
C ILE A 67 -2.87 13.59 2.88
N GLU A 68 -3.91 14.29 2.43
CA GLU A 68 -4.20 15.65 2.88
C GLU A 68 -4.53 15.71 4.37
N GLY A 69 -5.16 14.64 4.85
CA GLY A 69 -5.64 14.47 6.21
C GLY A 69 -6.94 15.23 6.47
N ARG A 70 -7.74 14.70 7.39
CA ARG A 70 -9.03 15.27 7.80
C ARG A 70 -9.18 15.18 9.31
N ASN A 71 -9.87 16.14 9.90
CA ASN A 71 -10.11 16.16 11.34
C ASN A 71 -11.43 15.47 11.67
N GLY A 72 -11.44 14.70 12.77
CA GLY A 72 -12.65 14.13 13.33
C GLY A 72 -13.63 15.23 13.74
N LYS A 73 -14.92 15.02 13.45
CA LYS A 73 -15.98 16.00 13.73
C LYS A 73 -16.82 15.62 14.96
N VAL A 74 -16.78 14.36 15.39
CA VAL A 74 -17.69 13.82 16.41
C VAL A 74 -16.96 13.02 17.50
N GLY A 75 -17.66 12.82 18.63
CA GLY A 75 -17.23 11.96 19.73
C GLY A 75 -15.93 12.40 20.41
N ALA A 76 -15.25 11.44 21.03
CA ALA A 76 -13.97 11.65 21.71
C ALA A 76 -12.83 12.03 20.75
N PHE A 77 -13.01 11.82 19.44
CA PHE A 77 -12.03 12.10 18.40
C PHE A 77 -12.25 13.46 17.71
N LYS A 78 -13.17 14.29 18.21
CA LYS A 78 -13.41 15.63 17.67
C LYS A 78 -12.13 16.48 17.74
N GLY A 79 -11.69 17.00 16.59
CA GLY A 79 -10.46 17.78 16.46
C GLY A 79 -9.18 16.96 16.32
N HIS A 80 -9.24 15.62 16.43
CA HIS A 80 -8.10 14.77 16.14
C HIS A 80 -7.87 14.68 14.63
N HIS A 81 -6.60 14.76 14.22
CA HIS A 81 -6.18 14.65 12.84
C HIS A 81 -6.01 13.19 12.42
N PHE A 82 -6.63 12.81 11.31
CA PHE A 82 -6.49 11.51 10.66
C PHE A 82 -5.83 11.74 9.31
N GLY A 83 -4.57 11.33 9.17
CA GLY A 83 -3.84 11.47 7.92
C GLY A 83 -2.73 10.42 7.77
N LEU A 84 -2.41 10.07 6.53
CA LEU A 84 -1.32 9.18 6.18
C LEU A 84 0.00 9.96 6.05
N SER A 85 1.10 9.24 6.24
CA SER A 85 2.39 9.72 5.75
C SER A 85 2.31 9.91 4.23
N LYS A 86 2.95 10.95 3.69
CA LYS A 86 2.92 11.22 2.24
C LYS A 86 3.42 9.99 1.47
N LEU A 87 2.52 9.38 0.69
CA LEU A 87 2.81 8.30 -0.24
C LEU A 87 3.15 8.89 -1.61
N THR A 88 4.10 8.27 -2.33
CA THR A 88 4.33 8.61 -3.74
C THR A 88 3.23 8.04 -4.64
N ALA A 89 3.12 8.52 -5.88
CA ALA A 89 2.15 7.98 -6.84
C ALA A 89 2.34 6.47 -7.07
N GLU A 90 3.59 5.99 -7.11
CA GLU A 90 3.89 4.56 -7.24
C GLU A 90 3.47 3.75 -6.02
N GLU A 91 3.53 4.34 -4.83
CA GLU A 91 3.10 3.71 -3.58
C GLU A 91 1.59 3.62 -3.47
N ILE A 92 0.88 4.64 -3.95
CA ILE A 92 -0.58 4.62 -4.06
C ILE A 92 -0.99 3.52 -5.04
N ALA A 93 -0.44 3.52 -6.26
CA ALA A 93 -0.72 2.52 -7.27
C ALA A 93 -0.38 1.09 -6.78
N GLY A 94 0.73 0.93 -6.06
CA GLY A 94 1.12 -0.34 -5.44
C GLY A 94 0.12 -0.82 -4.39
N ALA A 95 -0.29 0.07 -3.47
CA ALA A 95 -1.26 -0.23 -2.42
C ALA A 95 -2.65 -0.57 -2.97
N MET A 96 -3.11 0.13 -4.01
CA MET A 96 -4.41 -0.11 -4.65
C MET A 96 -4.56 -1.54 -5.19
N ARG A 97 -3.46 -2.22 -5.53
CA ARG A 97 -3.49 -3.63 -5.94
C ARG A 97 -3.94 -4.58 -4.83
N TYR A 98 -3.94 -4.12 -3.58
CA TYR A 98 -4.33 -4.88 -2.39
C TYR A 98 -5.57 -4.28 -1.71
N LEU A 99 -6.28 -3.37 -2.38
CA LEU A 99 -7.47 -2.72 -1.85
C LEU A 99 -8.68 -2.96 -2.76
N ARG A 100 -9.80 -3.30 -2.13
CA ARG A 100 -11.10 -3.46 -2.80
C ARG A 100 -12.18 -2.72 -2.04
N TRP A 101 -13.18 -2.19 -2.75
CA TRP A 101 -14.39 -1.70 -2.10
C TRP A 101 -15.18 -2.85 -1.46
N HIS A 102 -15.56 -2.69 -0.21
CA HIS A 102 -16.46 -3.59 0.49
C HIS A 102 -17.38 -2.80 1.41
N ALA A 103 -18.69 -2.90 1.18
CA ALA A 103 -19.71 -2.18 1.95
C ALA A 103 -19.46 -0.66 2.08
N GLY A 104 -18.93 -0.03 1.02
CA GLY A 104 -18.62 1.42 1.00
C GLY A 104 -17.29 1.81 1.66
N PHE A 105 -16.45 0.84 2.02
CA PHE A 105 -15.13 1.07 2.62
C PHE A 105 -14.01 0.40 1.82
N PRO A 106 -12.80 1.00 1.77
CA PRO A 106 -11.62 0.29 1.32
C PRO A 106 -11.35 -0.89 2.26
N SER A 107 -11.09 -2.06 1.68
CA SER A 107 -10.83 -3.31 2.39
C SER A 107 -9.57 -3.95 1.85
N TYR A 108 -8.68 -4.35 2.76
CA TYR A 108 -7.42 -5.00 2.43
C TYR A 108 -7.61 -6.46 2.00
N VAL A 109 -7.01 -6.82 0.87
CA VAL A 109 -7.01 -8.18 0.30
C VAL A 109 -5.56 -8.69 0.20
N PRO A 110 -5.11 -9.61 1.08
CA PRO A 110 -3.71 -10.05 1.14
C PRO A 110 -3.17 -10.65 -0.16
N GLU A 111 -4.03 -11.35 -0.90
CA GLU A 111 -3.71 -12.03 -2.15
C GLU A 111 -3.57 -11.05 -3.33
N GLY A 112 -4.01 -9.81 -3.14
CA GLY A 112 -4.20 -8.83 -4.20
C GLY A 112 -5.57 -8.97 -4.88
N VAL A 113 -6.03 -7.87 -5.46
CA VAL A 113 -7.29 -7.83 -6.20
C VAL A 113 -7.04 -8.40 -7.60
N PRO A 114 -7.81 -9.43 -8.03
CA PRO A 114 -7.69 -9.96 -9.38
C PRO A 114 -8.08 -8.88 -10.40
N ALA A 115 -7.43 -8.88 -11.57
CA ALA A 115 -7.58 -7.81 -12.58
C ALA A 115 -9.03 -7.58 -13.07
N VAL A 116 -9.95 -8.50 -12.78
CA VAL A 116 -11.37 -8.42 -13.12
C VAL A 116 -12.18 -7.52 -12.18
N ASP A 117 -11.69 -7.27 -10.95
CA ASP A 117 -12.40 -6.50 -9.92
C ASP A 117 -11.77 -5.11 -9.69
N ALA A 118 -10.75 -4.74 -10.46
CA ALA A 118 -10.03 -3.47 -10.35
C ALA A 118 -10.75 -2.29 -11.06
N GLY A 119 -11.92 -2.54 -11.63
CA GLY A 119 -12.75 -1.54 -12.31
C GLY A 119 -14.21 -1.69 -11.89
N ASN A 120 -14.57 -1.02 -10.81
CA ASN A 120 -15.92 -0.50 -10.55
C ASN A 120 -15.84 0.59 -9.50
#